data_AF-A0A7X8WUV4-F1
#
_entry.id   AF-A0A7X8WUV4-F1
#
_cell.length_a   1.000
_cell.length_b   1.000
_cell.length_c   1.000
_cell.angle_alpha   90.00
_cell.angle_beta   90.00
_cell.angle_gamma   90.00
#
_symmetry.space_group_name_H-M   'P 1'
#
loop_
_entity.id
_entity.type
_entity.pdbx_description
1 polymer ?
#
loop_
_entity_poly.entity_id
_entity_poly.type
_entity_poly.pdbx_seq_one_letter_code
_entity_poly.pdbx_strand_id
1 'polypeptide(L)'
;MRISLVLALTAEMLFPVSAALVIVLLIVLLAAYLSGRRNLRKTSETLDHLVSQLEGAELLEDELPADGLERVFEDAPTEGLKTFSKEMAVTSRSLYAGVWLPDPVPKLVAVDRCFDIPAALNRIRFAGWLCLAIGLVSGTVITAVMLWFQFGNATLIAALPPVVVGIVLALFFSKYWKNAMAAKYEALIERASSEITSFAPVFQERNGLAAMISEVMRYGELMRREVQTFGELADKLAEGDFADGIRKSVREVMMNEVVPPLHSAIEDMQSLAVSLSEKQDRGMEMLARSFADEVSEALSNHMRQLNDELQGIQTIVKQTSSLVDESIRSLDESVDRNEAINNDVREAVRVMALAKNDIADEMVSLSDNLKIIGASTDRMTALYAGEETDLAKHIHHMAEQLRLYTETLDKGITENARVFSASCDFSSTQTRDAAVIQEELSSQIKVLEKLSAAIESNTTNFTQESSDYVVKTLEQFDSSLAEVVERLTFTAAEIRDAVDALPPAIRRVTGGRDSG
;
A
#
# COMPACT_ATOMS: atom_id res chain seq x y z
N MET A 1 14.23 81.14 65.91
CA MET A 1 14.10 81.85 64.60
C MET A 1 14.90 81.20 63.47
N ARG A 2 16.13 80.68 63.66
CA ARG A 2 16.85 79.94 62.60
C ARG A 2 16.21 78.60 62.20
N ILE A 3 15.58 77.89 63.14
CA ILE A 3 14.93 76.59 62.88
C ILE A 3 13.66 76.75 62.02
N SER A 4 12.87 77.82 62.20
CA SER A 4 11.66 78.04 61.38
C SER A 4 11.97 78.46 59.94
N LEU A 5 13.10 79.12 59.72
CA LEU A 5 13.53 79.56 58.38
C LEU A 5 14.15 78.40 57.58
N VAL A 6 14.88 77.50 58.24
CA VAL A 6 15.31 76.22 57.65
C VAL A 6 14.11 75.34 57.34
N LEU A 7 13.11 75.27 58.24
CA LEU A 7 11.86 74.52 58.02
C LEU A 7 11.10 74.98 56.78
N ALA A 8 10.96 76.30 56.60
CA ALA A 8 10.29 76.89 55.44
C ALA A 8 11.08 76.63 54.15
N LEU A 9 12.41 76.82 54.17
CA LEU A 9 13.26 76.57 53.00
C LEU A 9 13.27 75.09 52.56
N THR A 10 13.29 74.15 53.50
CA THR A 10 13.32 72.72 53.15
C THR A 10 11.97 72.21 52.67
N ALA A 11 10.86 72.73 53.19
CA ALA A 11 9.53 72.41 52.69
C ALA A 11 9.29 72.99 51.28
N GLU A 12 9.78 74.21 51.01
CA GLU A 12 9.76 74.82 49.67
C GLU A 12 10.66 74.09 48.67
N MET A 13 11.73 73.42 49.11
CA MET A 13 12.63 72.63 48.24
C MET A 13 12.14 71.18 48.01
N LEU A 14 11.42 70.58 48.95
CA LEU A 14 10.91 69.20 48.83
C LEU A 14 9.67 69.10 47.93
N PHE A 15 8.81 70.12 47.93
CA PHE A 15 7.65 70.18 47.05
C PHE A 15 8.01 70.12 45.55
N PRO A 16 8.94 70.94 45.01
CA PRO A 16 9.32 70.86 43.59
C PRO A 16 10.03 69.55 43.24
N VAL A 17 10.76 68.92 44.18
CA VAL A 17 11.37 67.60 43.96
C VAL A 17 10.31 66.51 43.83
N SER A 18 9.30 66.52 44.71
CA SER A 18 8.16 65.59 44.62
C SER A 18 7.35 65.80 43.33
N ALA A 19 7.13 67.06 42.92
CA ALA A 19 6.46 67.39 41.67
C ALA A 19 7.27 66.94 40.44
N ALA A 20 8.59 67.14 40.45
CA ALA A 20 9.47 66.65 39.38
C ALA A 20 9.43 65.12 39.25
N LEU A 21 9.37 64.39 40.36
CA LEU A 21 9.24 62.93 40.38
C LEU A 21 7.91 62.44 39.79
N VAL A 22 6.81 63.13 40.09
CA VAL A 22 5.50 62.84 39.47
C VAL A 22 5.54 63.11 37.96
N ILE A 23 6.23 64.16 37.52
CA ILE A 23 6.42 64.44 36.09
C ILE A 23 7.22 63.31 35.41
N VAL A 24 8.28 62.81 36.05
CA VAL A 24 9.05 61.66 35.53
C VAL A 24 8.17 60.41 35.39
N LEU A 25 7.35 60.11 36.41
CA LEU A 25 6.39 59.00 36.35
C LEU A 25 5.36 59.17 35.21
N LEU A 26 4.89 60.40 34.97
CA LEU A 26 3.99 60.70 33.85
C LEU A 26 4.68 60.57 32.49
N ILE A 27 5.95 60.95 32.36
CA ILE A 27 6.74 60.76 31.14
C ILE A 27 6.93 59.27 30.85
N VAL A 28 7.27 58.47 31.85
CA VAL A 28 7.36 57.00 31.73
C VAL A 28 6.02 56.43 31.30
N LEU A 29 4.91 56.93 31.86
CA LEU A 29 3.57 56.51 31.46
C LEU A 29 3.27 56.84 30.00
N LEU A 30 3.55 58.07 29.57
CA LEU A 30 3.32 58.51 28.21
C LEU A 30 4.17 57.72 27.20
N ALA A 31 5.45 57.47 27.53
CA ALA A 31 6.36 56.69 26.70
C ALA A 31 5.89 55.23 26.55
N ALA A 32 5.48 54.59 27.65
CA ALA A 32 4.94 53.23 27.63
C ALA A 32 3.62 53.15 26.84
N TYR A 33 2.74 54.14 27.00
CA TYR A 33 1.49 54.26 26.26
C TYR A 33 1.72 54.39 24.75
N LEU A 34 2.60 55.32 24.34
CA LEU A 34 2.94 55.57 22.95
C LEU A 34 3.63 54.36 22.31
N SER A 35 4.55 53.71 23.02
CA SER A 35 5.23 52.50 22.54
C SER A 35 4.24 51.34 22.33
N GLY A 36 3.33 51.12 23.29
CA GLY A 36 2.30 50.09 23.17
C GLY A 36 1.37 50.33 21.99
N ARG A 37 0.92 51.58 21.80
CA ARG A 37 0.04 51.96 20.68
C ARG A 37 0.75 51.86 19.32
N ARG A 38 2.04 52.20 19.25
CA ARG A 38 2.83 52.08 18.02
C ARG A 38 3.02 50.62 17.61
N ASN A 39 3.30 49.73 18.57
CA ASN A 39 3.42 48.30 18.29
C ASN A 39 2.08 47.70 17.86
N LEU A 40 0.99 48.02 18.56
CA LEU A 40 -0.35 47.58 18.18
C LEU A 40 -0.70 48.01 16.75
N ARG A 41 -0.39 49.27 16.40
CA ARG A 41 -0.65 49.78 15.05
C ARG A 41 0.15 49.03 13.99
N LYS A 42 1.44 48.78 14.23
CA LYS A 42 2.26 48.00 13.30
C LYS A 42 1.73 46.58 13.12
N THR A 43 1.34 45.92 14.22
CA THR A 43 0.73 44.60 14.21
C THR A 43 -0.59 44.58 13.45
N SER A 44 -1.46 45.56 13.69
CA SER A 44 -2.71 45.71 12.93
C SER A 44 -2.42 45.89 11.44
N GLU A 45 -1.51 46.79 11.06
CA GLU A 45 -1.17 47.04 9.65
C GLU A 45 -0.61 45.77 8.95
N THR A 46 0.14 44.93 9.66
CA THR A 46 0.64 43.66 9.12
C THR A 46 -0.43 42.60 9.00
N LEU A 47 -1.32 42.53 9.99
CA LEU A 47 -2.43 41.58 9.98
C LEU A 47 -3.52 41.95 8.97
N ASP A 48 -3.81 43.24 8.84
CA ASP A 48 -4.72 43.76 7.81
C ASP A 48 -4.16 43.49 6.41
N HIS A 49 -2.83 43.58 6.23
CA HIS A 49 -2.19 43.13 4.99
C HIS A 49 -2.38 41.63 4.74
N LEU A 50 -2.21 40.80 5.77
CA LEU A 50 -2.45 39.36 5.68
C LEU A 50 -3.88 39.06 5.24
N VAL A 51 -4.86 39.69 5.90
CA VAL A 51 -6.29 39.52 5.58
C VAL A 51 -6.55 39.96 4.13
N SER A 52 -6.05 41.12 3.73
CA SER A 52 -6.27 41.64 2.36
C SER A 52 -5.68 40.77 1.25
N GLN A 53 -4.56 40.06 1.52
CA GLN A 53 -3.98 39.14 0.54
C GLN A 53 -4.75 37.83 0.45
N LEU A 54 -5.33 37.36 1.55
CA LEU A 54 -6.16 36.15 1.58
C LEU A 54 -7.57 36.39 1.02
N GLU A 55 -8.18 37.54 1.29
CA GLU A 55 -9.56 37.88 0.85
C GLU A 55 -9.70 37.91 -0.69
N GLY A 56 -8.60 38.09 -1.42
CA GLY A 56 -8.56 38.05 -2.89
C GLY A 56 -7.87 36.83 -3.48
N ALA A 57 -7.46 35.86 -2.66
CA ALA A 57 -6.74 34.67 -3.10
C ALA A 57 -7.68 33.47 -3.16
N GLU A 58 -7.66 32.77 -4.29
CA GLU A 58 -8.30 31.46 -4.45
C GLU A 58 -7.23 30.38 -4.63
N LEU A 59 -7.54 29.18 -4.15
CA LEU A 59 -6.77 27.96 -4.43
C LEU A 59 -6.98 27.56 -5.88
N LEU A 60 -5.90 27.22 -6.59
CA LEU A 60 -5.98 26.66 -7.95
C LEU A 60 -6.50 25.20 -7.87
N GLU A 61 -7.18 24.70 -8.93
CA GLU A 61 -7.88 23.38 -8.93
C GLU A 61 -7.00 22.18 -8.53
N ASP A 62 -5.68 22.24 -8.74
CA ASP A 62 -4.71 21.18 -8.41
C ASP A 62 -3.67 21.61 -7.34
N GLU A 63 -3.86 22.77 -6.70
CA GLU A 63 -2.90 23.31 -5.73
C GLU A 63 -3.25 22.86 -4.31
N LEU A 64 -2.27 22.29 -3.60
CA LEU A 64 -2.45 21.92 -2.20
C LEU A 64 -2.59 23.19 -1.34
N PRO A 65 -3.46 23.19 -0.32
CA PRO A 65 -3.65 24.33 0.58
C PRO A 65 -2.37 24.91 1.18
N ALA A 66 -1.38 24.06 1.48
CA ALA A 66 -0.06 24.47 1.94
C ALA A 66 0.70 25.34 0.91
N ASP A 67 0.60 24.98 -0.36
CA ASP A 67 1.35 25.58 -1.47
C ASP A 67 0.69 26.90 -1.89
N GLY A 68 -0.65 26.92 -1.90
CA GLY A 68 -1.43 28.14 -2.09
C GLY A 68 -1.14 29.19 -1.02
N LEU A 69 -1.01 28.79 0.25
CA LEU A 69 -0.63 29.70 1.34
C LEU A 69 0.80 30.24 1.16
N GLU A 70 1.76 29.39 0.78
CA GLU A 70 3.14 29.82 0.53
C GLU A 70 3.21 30.83 -0.62
N ARG A 71 2.47 30.58 -1.72
CA ARG A 71 2.36 31.47 -2.88
C ARG A 71 1.78 32.83 -2.54
N VAL A 72 0.65 32.87 -1.83
CA VAL A 72 -0.03 34.13 -1.45
C VAL A 72 0.89 35.04 -0.62
N PHE A 73 1.74 34.45 0.22
CA PHE A 73 2.65 35.18 1.09
C PHE A 73 4.09 35.31 0.57
N GLU A 74 4.39 34.83 -0.63
CA GLU A 74 5.75 34.90 -1.19
C GLU A 74 6.22 36.36 -1.36
N ASP A 75 5.30 37.25 -1.74
CA ASP A 75 5.52 38.69 -1.93
C ASP A 75 5.14 39.55 -0.71
N ALA A 76 4.89 38.93 0.45
CA ALA A 76 4.48 39.65 1.64
C ALA A 76 5.53 40.72 2.05
N PRO A 77 5.11 41.92 2.50
CA PRO A 77 6.02 43.02 2.80
C PRO A 77 6.87 42.78 4.07
N THR A 78 6.52 41.78 4.89
CA THR A 78 7.25 41.46 6.11
C THR A 78 7.82 40.06 6.07
N GLU A 79 9.09 39.93 6.45
CA GLU A 79 9.80 38.66 6.55
C GLU A 79 9.13 37.69 7.55
N GLY A 80 8.46 38.25 8.57
CA GLY A 80 7.64 37.49 9.51
C GLY A 80 6.54 36.70 8.80
N LEU A 81 5.74 37.34 7.93
CA LEU A 81 4.66 36.69 7.20
C LEU A 81 5.17 35.60 6.25
N LYS A 82 6.30 35.85 5.57
CA LYS A 82 6.97 34.84 4.72
C LYS A 82 7.44 33.63 5.52
N THR A 83 7.95 33.85 6.73
CA THR A 83 8.41 32.78 7.62
C THR A 83 7.22 31.99 8.15
N PHE A 84 6.15 32.68 8.54
CA PHE A 84 4.90 32.08 8.99
C PHE A 84 4.30 31.17 7.91
N SER A 85 4.14 31.65 6.67
CA SER A 85 3.58 30.82 5.58
C SER A 85 4.44 29.59 5.29
N LYS A 86 5.77 29.72 5.31
CA LYS A 86 6.69 28.60 5.16
C LYS A 86 6.58 27.58 6.29
N GLU A 87 6.56 28.03 7.55
CA GLU A 87 6.41 27.12 8.69
C GLU A 87 5.05 26.43 8.70
N MET A 88 4.00 27.13 8.28
CA MET A 88 2.66 26.57 8.07
C MET A 88 2.69 25.48 7.00
N ALA A 89 3.29 25.76 5.83
CA ALA A 89 3.39 24.83 4.72
C ALA A 89 4.23 23.60 5.06
N VAL A 90 5.41 23.78 5.67
CA VAL A 90 6.28 22.68 6.11
C VAL A 90 5.55 21.77 7.10
N THR A 91 4.88 22.36 8.09
CA THR A 91 4.14 21.58 9.10
C THR A 91 2.96 20.84 8.44
N SER A 92 2.23 21.52 7.56
CA SER A 92 1.13 20.93 6.78
C SER A 92 1.59 19.75 5.92
N ARG A 93 2.71 19.88 5.19
CA ARG A 93 3.28 18.79 4.39
C ARG A 93 3.74 17.62 5.26
N SER A 94 4.35 17.89 6.41
CA SER A 94 4.88 16.86 7.30
C SER A 94 3.81 16.06 8.06
N LEU A 95 2.74 16.71 8.52
CA LEU A 95 1.73 16.10 9.39
C LEU A 95 0.43 15.75 8.65
N TYR A 96 0.11 16.48 7.58
CA TYR A 96 -1.18 16.40 6.89
C TYR A 96 -1.06 16.26 5.37
N ALA A 97 0.13 15.88 4.86
CA ALA A 97 0.43 15.72 3.44
C ALA A 97 0.09 16.95 2.57
N GLY A 98 0.02 18.15 3.16
CA GLY A 98 -0.32 19.39 2.47
C GLY A 98 -1.82 19.65 2.30
N VAL A 99 -2.68 18.70 2.68
CA VAL A 99 -4.14 18.78 2.50
C VAL A 99 -4.80 19.65 3.57
N TRP A 100 -4.23 19.71 4.78
CA TRP A 100 -4.75 20.51 5.88
C TRP A 100 -3.70 21.44 6.44
N LEU A 101 -4.08 22.68 6.73
CA LEU A 101 -3.22 23.61 7.45
C LEU A 101 -3.29 23.33 8.96
N PRO A 102 -2.18 23.42 9.71
CA PRO A 102 -2.23 23.38 11.18
C PRO A 102 -2.96 24.60 11.75
N ASP A 103 -3.34 24.58 13.03
CA ASP A 103 -3.93 25.75 13.68
C ASP A 103 -3.01 26.98 13.57
N PRO A 104 -3.46 28.08 12.92
CA PRO A 104 -2.63 29.25 12.71
C PRO A 104 -2.42 30.07 13.98
N VAL A 105 -3.31 30.00 14.98
CA VAL A 105 -3.26 30.80 16.22
C VAL A 105 -1.94 30.61 16.98
N PRO A 106 -1.51 29.39 17.35
CA PRO A 106 -0.27 29.20 18.09
C PRO A 106 0.96 29.65 17.28
N LYS A 107 0.96 29.44 15.96
CA LYS A 107 2.08 29.86 15.09
C LYS A 107 2.12 31.38 14.87
N LEU A 108 0.98 32.06 14.78
CA LEU A 108 0.90 33.52 14.73
C LEU A 108 1.46 34.17 16.00
N VAL A 109 1.30 33.51 17.16
CA VAL A 109 1.78 34.00 18.47
C VAL A 109 3.25 33.61 18.73
N ALA A 110 3.67 32.42 18.30
CA ALA A 110 4.99 31.85 18.63
C ALA A 110 6.10 32.22 17.66
N VAL A 111 5.79 32.58 16.40
CA VAL A 111 6.83 33.00 15.45
C VAL A 111 7.35 34.36 15.88
N ASP A 112 8.52 34.33 16.52
CA ASP A 112 9.30 35.42 17.15
C ASP A 112 9.61 36.62 16.21
N ARG A 113 9.10 36.61 14.97
CA ARG A 113 9.31 37.64 13.94
C ARG A 113 8.03 38.18 13.31
N CYS A 114 6.87 37.57 13.54
CA CYS A 114 5.60 38.04 13.00
C CYS A 114 5.00 39.12 13.89
N PHE A 115 4.81 38.80 15.17
CA PHE A 115 4.19 39.70 16.13
C PHE A 115 4.94 39.63 17.46
N ASP A 116 5.69 40.69 17.77
CA ASP A 116 6.50 40.87 18.98
C ASP A 116 5.60 41.13 20.23
N ILE A 117 4.47 40.44 20.32
CA ILE A 117 3.40 40.54 21.33
C ILE A 117 3.94 40.21 22.72
N PRO A 118 4.64 39.07 22.96
CA PRO A 118 5.17 38.78 24.29
C PRO A 118 6.18 39.84 24.73
N ALA A 119 7.06 40.32 23.84
CA ALA A 119 8.01 41.37 24.14
C ALA A 119 7.33 42.74 24.40
N ALA A 120 6.26 43.06 23.68
CA ALA A 120 5.47 44.28 23.90
C ALA A 120 4.74 44.25 25.25
N LEU A 121 4.11 43.12 25.60
CA LEU A 121 3.44 42.92 26.90
C LEU A 121 4.45 42.92 28.06
N ASN A 122 5.65 42.37 27.84
CA ASN A 122 6.70 42.37 28.86
C ASN A 122 7.29 43.77 29.07
N ARG A 123 7.44 44.60 28.01
CA ARG A 123 7.82 46.01 28.13
C ARG A 123 6.82 46.81 28.96
N ILE A 124 5.52 46.57 28.78
CA ILE A 124 4.45 47.19 29.60
C ILE A 124 4.58 46.77 31.08
N ARG A 125 4.81 45.48 31.33
CA ARG A 125 5.05 44.97 32.69
C ARG A 125 6.28 45.59 33.33
N PHE A 126 7.38 45.70 32.58
CA PHE A 126 8.61 46.31 33.05
C PHE A 126 8.41 47.81 33.38
N ALA A 127 7.66 48.55 32.57
CA ALA A 127 7.30 49.94 32.88
C ALA A 127 6.51 50.04 34.20
N GLY A 128 5.60 49.10 34.47
CA GLY A 128 4.90 49.01 35.75
C GLY A 128 5.83 48.78 36.94
N TRP A 129 6.80 47.86 36.81
CA TRP A 129 7.83 47.61 37.83
C TRP A 129 8.74 48.82 38.06
N LEU A 130 9.08 49.53 36.99
CA LEU A 130 9.90 50.74 37.04
C LEU A 130 9.15 51.86 37.79
N CYS A 131 7.86 52.06 37.52
CA CYS A 131 7.02 53.00 38.27
C CYS A 131 6.93 52.67 39.76
N LEU A 132 6.81 51.38 40.11
CA LEU A 132 6.81 50.91 41.49
C LEU A 132 8.16 51.23 42.16
N ALA A 133 9.27 50.87 41.52
CA ALA A 133 10.61 51.12 42.02
C ALA A 133 10.88 52.61 42.24
N ILE A 134 10.52 53.47 41.28
CA ILE A 134 10.64 54.93 41.41
C ILE A 134 9.78 55.43 42.59
N GLY A 135 8.53 54.96 42.72
CA GLY A 135 7.63 55.34 43.80
C GLY A 135 8.17 54.97 45.19
N LEU A 136 8.72 53.76 45.35
CA LEU A 136 9.32 53.33 46.61
C LEU A 136 10.63 54.06 46.91
N VAL A 137 11.54 54.17 45.94
CA VAL A 137 12.84 54.84 46.13
C VAL A 137 12.61 56.31 46.49
N SER A 138 11.72 57.00 45.78
CA SER A 138 11.38 58.39 46.11
C SER A 138 10.77 58.53 47.51
N GLY A 139 9.86 57.64 47.91
CA GLY A 139 9.32 57.60 49.26
C GLY A 139 10.41 57.42 50.33
N THR A 140 11.35 56.49 50.12
CA THR A 140 12.46 56.26 51.06
C THR A 140 13.41 57.45 51.16
N VAL A 141 13.76 58.08 50.04
CA VAL A 141 14.63 59.27 50.00
C VAL A 141 13.98 60.45 50.72
N ILE A 142 12.69 60.72 50.46
CA ILE A 142 11.94 61.78 51.14
C ILE A 142 11.87 61.53 52.65
N THR A 143 11.62 60.27 53.05
CA THR A 143 11.53 59.89 54.46
C THR A 143 12.88 60.09 55.15
N ALA A 144 13.98 59.62 54.55
CA ALA A 144 15.33 59.77 55.09
C ALA A 144 15.75 61.24 55.26
N VAL A 145 15.48 62.08 54.26
CA VAL A 145 15.76 63.52 54.32
C VAL A 145 14.94 64.18 55.43
N MET A 146 13.64 63.88 55.54
CA MET A 146 12.80 64.51 56.56
C MET A 146 13.10 64.02 57.99
N LEU A 147 13.55 62.77 58.16
CA LEU A 147 14.00 62.23 59.46
C LEU A 147 15.30 62.90 59.92
N TRP A 148 16.23 63.17 58.98
CA TRP A 148 17.47 63.90 59.24
C TRP A 148 17.21 65.31 59.80
N PHE A 149 16.13 65.96 59.36
CA PHE A 149 15.72 67.30 59.82
C PHE A 149 14.66 67.29 60.95
N GLN A 150 14.34 66.13 61.53
CA GLN A 150 13.40 65.97 62.67
C GLN A 150 11.96 66.48 62.42
N PHE A 151 11.41 66.30 61.22
CA PHE A 151 10.07 66.79 60.84
C PHE A 151 8.86 66.05 61.45
N GLY A 152 9.07 65.10 62.38
CA GLY A 152 7.99 64.38 63.07
C GLY A 152 6.96 63.77 62.12
N ASN A 153 5.67 63.89 62.42
CA ASN A 153 4.57 63.28 61.64
C ASN A 153 4.40 63.83 60.21
N ALA A 154 5.00 64.98 59.87
CA ALA A 154 4.95 65.54 58.51
C ALA A 154 5.75 64.70 57.49
N THR A 155 6.70 63.88 57.98
CA THR A 155 7.50 62.92 57.18
C THR A 155 6.63 61.94 56.40
N LEU A 156 5.65 61.32 57.08
CA LEU A 156 4.74 60.34 56.49
C LEU A 156 3.83 60.97 55.44
N ILE A 157 3.31 62.17 55.71
CA ILE A 157 2.38 62.88 54.81
C ILE A 157 3.09 63.27 53.51
N ALA A 158 4.37 63.66 53.58
CA ALA A 158 5.15 64.04 52.39
C ALA A 158 5.65 62.85 51.57
N ALA A 159 5.94 61.70 52.20
CA ALA A 159 6.44 60.50 51.53
C ALA A 159 5.33 59.62 50.90
N LEU A 160 4.09 59.72 51.39
CA LEU A 160 2.96 58.90 50.94
C LEU A 160 2.57 59.11 49.46
N PRO A 161 2.44 60.35 48.94
CA PRO A 161 1.98 60.59 47.57
C PRO A 161 2.78 59.88 46.47
N PRO A 162 4.13 59.94 46.42
CA PRO A 162 4.88 59.27 45.36
C PRO A 162 4.82 57.74 45.45
N VAL A 163 4.73 57.18 46.66
CA VAL A 163 4.55 55.73 46.86
C VAL A 163 3.17 55.29 46.35
N VAL A 164 2.10 56.02 46.72
CA VAL A 164 0.74 55.71 46.26
C VAL A 164 0.63 55.84 44.75
N VAL A 165 1.17 56.92 44.15
CA VAL A 165 1.16 57.10 42.69
C VAL A 165 1.94 55.99 42.00
N GLY A 166 3.11 55.59 42.52
CA GLY A 166 3.89 54.47 41.99
C GLY A 166 3.12 53.14 42.02
N ILE A 167 2.44 52.84 43.12
CA ILE A 167 1.60 51.63 43.26
C ILE A 167 0.42 51.66 42.29
N VAL A 168 -0.31 52.78 42.22
CA VAL A 168 -1.47 52.94 41.32
C VAL A 168 -1.05 52.77 39.87
N LEU A 169 0.07 53.37 39.46
CA LEU A 169 0.61 53.23 38.11
C LEU A 169 1.06 51.79 37.81
N ALA A 170 1.71 51.13 38.77
CA ALA A 170 2.12 49.74 38.61
C ALA A 170 0.92 48.80 38.42
N LEU A 171 -0.15 48.98 39.22
CA LEU A 171 -1.40 48.24 39.08
C LEU A 171 -2.10 48.55 37.76
N PHE A 172 -2.14 49.82 37.35
CA PHE A 172 -2.70 50.24 36.07
C PHE A 172 -1.99 49.55 34.90
N PHE A 173 -0.66 49.54 34.89
CA PHE A 173 0.11 48.88 33.83
C PHE A 173 -0.04 47.36 33.84
N SER A 174 0.08 46.74 35.01
CA SER A 174 0.09 45.28 35.12
C SER A 174 -1.29 44.66 34.88
N LYS A 175 -2.36 45.29 35.38
CA LYS A 175 -3.70 44.70 35.37
C LYS A 175 -4.57 45.27 34.26
N TYR A 176 -4.61 46.59 34.10
CA TYR A 176 -5.52 47.22 33.14
C TYR A 176 -4.90 47.30 31.74
N TRP A 177 -3.73 47.93 31.62
CA TRP A 177 -3.09 48.18 30.33
C TRP A 177 -2.64 46.91 29.62
N LYS A 178 -2.00 45.98 30.37
CA LYS A 178 -1.60 44.68 29.84
C LYS A 178 -2.80 43.88 29.31
N ASN A 179 -3.86 43.75 30.10
CA ASN A 179 -5.02 42.95 29.71
C ASN A 179 -5.79 43.59 28.55
N ALA A 180 -5.95 44.92 28.55
CA ALA A 180 -6.59 45.63 27.45
C ALA A 180 -5.81 45.51 26.14
N MET A 181 -4.47 45.49 26.19
CA MET A 181 -3.65 45.25 25.01
C MET A 181 -3.68 43.78 24.58
N ALA A 182 -3.63 42.84 25.52
CA ALA A 182 -3.74 41.41 25.23
C ALA A 182 -5.06 41.09 24.49
N ALA A 183 -6.19 41.60 24.98
CA ALA A 183 -7.49 41.41 24.33
C ALA A 183 -7.55 41.99 22.91
N LYS A 184 -6.87 43.12 22.65
CA LYS A 184 -6.79 43.69 21.30
C LYS A 184 -5.93 42.85 20.36
N TYR A 185 -4.82 42.30 20.85
CA TYR A 185 -3.99 41.39 20.04
C TYR A 185 -4.75 40.09 19.75
N GLU A 186 -5.47 39.55 20.72
CA GLU A 186 -6.31 38.36 20.56
C GLU A 186 -7.38 38.56 19.49
N ALA A 187 -8.14 39.67 19.55
CA ALA A 187 -9.14 39.99 18.53
C ALA A 187 -8.55 40.16 17.11
N LEU A 188 -7.33 40.70 17.01
CA LEU A 188 -6.63 40.79 15.73
C LEU A 188 -6.25 39.39 15.23
N ILE A 189 -5.61 38.57 16.07
CA ILE A 189 -5.20 37.20 15.71
C ILE A 189 -6.40 36.34 15.32
N GLU A 190 -7.51 36.43 16.05
CA GLU A 190 -8.74 35.70 15.74
C GLU A 190 -9.30 36.09 14.38
N ARG A 191 -9.28 37.38 14.04
CA ARG A 191 -9.68 37.86 12.71
C ARG A 191 -8.81 37.29 11.59
N ALA A 192 -7.50 37.26 11.78
CA ALA A 192 -6.56 36.68 10.83
C ALA A 192 -6.72 35.15 10.70
N SER A 193 -6.91 34.47 11.83
CA SER A 193 -7.17 33.04 11.87
C SER A 193 -8.46 32.69 11.13
N SER A 194 -9.51 33.49 11.30
CA SER A 194 -10.77 33.30 10.58
C SER A 194 -10.55 33.38 9.07
N GLU A 195 -9.74 34.33 8.58
CA GLU A 195 -9.46 34.47 7.15
C GLU A 195 -8.56 33.35 6.59
N ILE A 196 -7.63 32.85 7.39
CA ILE A 196 -6.84 31.67 6.99
C ILE A 196 -7.75 30.43 6.89
N THR A 197 -8.73 30.33 7.78
CA THR A 197 -9.69 29.21 7.81
C THR A 197 -10.73 29.28 6.68
N SER A 198 -11.07 30.49 6.19
CA SER A 198 -11.91 30.65 5.00
C SER A 198 -11.15 30.31 3.73
N PHE A 199 -9.87 30.67 3.64
CA PHE A 199 -9.02 30.37 2.48
C PHE A 199 -8.73 28.88 2.31
N ALA A 200 -8.42 28.18 3.41
CA ALA A 200 -7.96 26.80 3.37
C ALA A 200 -8.45 25.97 4.58
N PRO A 201 -8.65 24.66 4.41
CA PRO A 201 -9.09 23.78 5.49
C PRO A 201 -8.01 23.69 6.58
N VAL A 202 -8.34 24.20 7.77
CA VAL A 202 -7.49 24.13 8.96
C VAL A 202 -7.86 22.93 9.82
N PHE A 203 -6.87 22.16 10.23
CA PHE A 203 -7.02 21.06 11.16
C PHE A 203 -7.27 21.61 12.57
N GLN A 204 -8.52 21.50 13.02
CA GLN A 204 -8.93 21.64 14.42
C GLN A 204 -9.46 20.29 14.90
N GLU A 205 -9.22 19.93 16.16
CA GLU A 205 -9.63 18.63 16.76
C GLU A 205 -11.08 18.24 16.43
N ARG A 206 -12.01 19.20 16.39
CA ARG A 206 -13.42 18.99 16.03
C ARG A 206 -13.67 18.78 14.54
N ASN A 207 -12.91 19.45 13.69
CA ASN A 207 -13.04 19.35 12.23
C ASN A 207 -12.36 18.08 11.69
N GLY A 208 -11.26 17.65 12.32
CA GLY A 208 -10.57 16.40 11.98
C GLY A 208 -11.45 15.16 12.18
N LEU A 209 -12.22 15.12 13.27
CA LEU A 209 -13.17 14.03 13.52
C LEU A 209 -14.31 14.02 12.49
N ALA A 210 -14.87 15.19 12.15
CA ALA A 210 -15.93 15.31 11.16
C ALA A 210 -15.45 14.92 9.75
N ALA A 211 -14.22 15.29 9.38
CA ALA A 211 -13.61 14.88 8.12
C ALA A 211 -13.35 13.37 8.07
N MET A 212 -12.87 12.78 9.18
CA MET A 212 -12.69 11.33 9.28
C MET A 212 -14.04 10.59 9.19
N ILE A 213 -15.08 11.08 9.86
CA ILE A 213 -16.44 10.52 9.75
C ILE A 213 -16.96 10.64 8.32
N SER A 214 -16.77 11.79 7.67
CA SER A 214 -17.16 12.00 6.28
C SER A 214 -16.42 11.06 5.33
N GLU A 215 -15.12 10.83 5.55
CA GLU A 215 -14.33 9.93 4.71
C GLU A 215 -14.71 8.47 4.95
N VAL A 216 -14.99 8.07 6.19
CA VAL A 216 -15.54 6.75 6.52
C VAL A 216 -16.92 6.55 5.91
N MET A 217 -17.79 7.57 5.93
CA MET A 217 -19.09 7.52 5.25
C MET A 217 -18.92 7.38 3.74
N ARG A 218 -18.04 8.19 3.13
CA ARG A 218 -17.73 8.14 1.69
C ARG A 218 -17.21 6.77 1.29
N TYR A 219 -16.29 6.22 2.06
CA TYR A 219 -15.76 4.87 1.86
C TYR A 219 -16.84 3.80 2.02
N GLY A 220 -17.73 3.95 3.01
CA GLY A 220 -18.90 3.07 3.19
C GLY A 220 -19.88 3.11 2.02
N GLU A 221 -20.14 4.29 1.46
CA GLU A 221 -20.98 4.47 0.27
C GLU A 221 -20.36 3.80 -0.97
N LEU A 222 -19.03 3.94 -1.13
CA LEU A 222 -18.27 3.37 -2.23
C LEU A 222 -18.26 1.84 -2.15
N MET A 223 -17.96 1.29 -0.97
CA MET A 223 -17.99 -0.14 -0.70
C MET A 223 -19.40 -0.71 -0.92
N ARG A 224 -20.45 -0.01 -0.47
CA ARG A 224 -21.84 -0.43 -0.72
C ARG A 224 -22.15 -0.50 -2.21
N ARG A 225 -21.71 0.48 -2.99
CA ARG A 225 -21.88 0.49 -4.45
C ARG A 225 -21.12 -0.65 -5.11
N GLU A 226 -19.88 -0.91 -4.70
CA GLU A 226 -19.06 -2.02 -5.22
C GLU A 226 -19.65 -3.39 -4.90
N VAL A 227 -20.15 -3.59 -3.69
CA VAL A 227 -20.88 -4.81 -3.30
C VAL A 227 -22.16 -4.97 -4.10
N GLN A 228 -22.86 -3.88 -4.41
CA GLN A 228 -24.07 -3.91 -5.22
C GLN A 228 -23.75 -4.29 -6.67
N THR A 229 -22.71 -3.71 -7.26
CA THR A 229 -22.21 -4.07 -8.60
C THR A 229 -21.75 -5.53 -8.65
N PHE A 230 -21.04 -6.00 -7.62
CA PHE A 230 -20.64 -7.40 -7.49
C PHE A 230 -21.86 -8.32 -7.37
N GLY A 231 -22.87 -7.91 -6.60
CA GLY A 231 -24.14 -8.62 -6.47
C GLY A 231 -24.86 -8.76 -7.81
N GLU A 232 -24.96 -7.67 -8.59
CA GLU A 232 -25.53 -7.72 -9.95
C GLU A 232 -24.73 -8.60 -10.90
N LEU A 233 -23.40 -8.61 -10.80
CA LEU A 233 -22.53 -9.50 -11.58
C LEU A 233 -22.76 -10.96 -11.20
N ALA A 234 -22.85 -11.25 -9.91
CA ALA A 234 -23.10 -12.60 -9.38
C ALA A 234 -24.50 -13.08 -9.76
N ASP A 235 -25.51 -12.21 -9.71
CA ASP A 235 -26.89 -12.52 -10.10
C ASP A 235 -27.00 -12.80 -11.60
N LYS A 236 -26.34 -12.00 -12.45
CA LYS A 236 -26.21 -12.29 -13.89
C LYS A 236 -25.47 -13.60 -14.18
N LEU A 237 -24.47 -13.94 -13.37
CA LEU A 237 -23.76 -15.21 -13.48
C LEU A 237 -24.67 -16.39 -13.09
N ALA A 238 -25.56 -16.18 -12.13
CA ALA A 238 -26.49 -17.19 -11.60
C ALA A 238 -27.79 -17.32 -12.44
N GLU A 239 -28.28 -16.24 -13.07
CA GLU A 239 -29.56 -16.18 -13.81
C GLU A 239 -29.54 -16.89 -15.18
N GLY A 240 -28.41 -17.47 -15.61
CA GLY A 240 -28.41 -18.49 -16.67
C GLY A 240 -27.81 -18.10 -18.02
N ASP A 241 -27.32 -16.86 -18.20
CA ASP A 241 -26.65 -16.43 -19.44
C ASP A 241 -25.37 -17.24 -19.72
N PHE A 242 -24.71 -17.77 -18.70
CA PHE A 242 -23.51 -18.59 -18.85
C PHE A 242 -23.83 -19.98 -19.44
N ALA A 243 -24.90 -20.63 -18.95
CA ALA A 243 -25.30 -21.95 -19.44
C ALA A 243 -25.85 -21.88 -20.87
N ASP A 244 -26.63 -20.85 -21.19
CA ASP A 244 -27.13 -20.63 -22.55
C ASP A 244 -26.02 -20.18 -23.51
N GLY A 245 -25.07 -19.38 -23.04
CA GLY A 245 -23.86 -19.00 -23.79
C GLY A 245 -22.99 -20.22 -24.16
N ILE A 246 -22.72 -21.12 -23.20
CA ILE A 246 -22.00 -22.38 -23.46
C ILE A 246 -22.81 -23.27 -24.42
N ARG A 247 -24.12 -23.42 -24.21
CA ARG A 247 -24.96 -24.26 -25.07
C ARG A 247 -25.01 -23.75 -26.52
N LYS A 248 -25.04 -22.44 -26.71
CA LYS A 248 -25.02 -21.80 -28.03
C LYS A 248 -23.65 -21.96 -28.69
N SER A 249 -22.56 -21.71 -27.96
CA SER A 249 -21.20 -21.86 -28.48
C SER A 249 -20.87 -23.32 -28.85
N VAL A 250 -21.24 -24.28 -28.00
CA VAL A 250 -21.09 -25.72 -28.32
C VAL A 250 -21.92 -26.10 -29.55
N ARG A 251 -23.15 -25.60 -29.68
CA ARG A 251 -23.98 -25.83 -30.86
C ARG A 251 -23.35 -25.26 -32.13
N GLU A 252 -22.75 -24.08 -32.04
CA GLU A 252 -22.11 -23.40 -33.16
C GLU A 252 -20.83 -24.12 -33.62
N VAL A 253 -19.96 -24.54 -32.68
CA VAL A 253 -18.79 -25.37 -32.98
C VAL A 253 -19.21 -26.71 -33.59
N MET A 254 -20.24 -27.37 -33.02
CA MET A 254 -20.76 -28.62 -33.58
C MET A 254 -21.26 -28.45 -35.02
N MET A 255 -22.00 -27.37 -35.32
CA MET A 255 -22.58 -27.17 -36.66
C MET A 255 -21.58 -26.65 -37.70
N ASN A 256 -20.65 -25.79 -37.31
CA ASN A 256 -19.77 -25.12 -38.26
C ASN A 256 -18.41 -25.81 -38.41
N GLU A 257 -17.92 -26.48 -37.37
CA GLU A 257 -16.58 -27.09 -37.39
C GLU A 257 -16.61 -28.63 -37.40
N VAL A 258 -17.61 -29.26 -36.76
CA VAL A 258 -17.64 -30.72 -36.60
C VAL A 258 -18.51 -31.44 -37.63
N VAL A 259 -19.70 -30.90 -37.95
CA VAL A 259 -20.62 -31.51 -38.93
C VAL A 259 -20.07 -31.52 -40.37
N PRO A 260 -19.42 -30.46 -40.89
CA PRO A 260 -18.94 -30.47 -42.28
C PRO A 260 -17.84 -31.51 -42.56
N PRO A 261 -16.80 -31.69 -41.70
CA PRO A 261 -15.83 -32.77 -41.87
C PRO A 261 -16.46 -34.17 -41.78
N LEU A 262 -17.48 -34.36 -40.93
CA LEU A 262 -18.22 -35.62 -40.86
C LEU A 262 -18.98 -35.91 -42.16
N HIS A 263 -19.59 -34.89 -42.78
CA HIS A 263 -20.25 -35.05 -44.08
C HIS A 263 -19.25 -35.38 -45.18
N SER A 264 -18.11 -34.69 -45.22
CA SER A 264 -17.02 -34.98 -46.16
C SER A 264 -16.48 -36.40 -45.98
N ALA A 265 -16.29 -36.85 -44.73
CA ALA A 265 -15.86 -38.21 -44.43
C ALA A 265 -16.89 -39.27 -44.86
N ILE A 266 -18.20 -38.97 -44.78
CA ILE A 266 -19.26 -39.86 -45.27
C ILE A 266 -19.24 -39.94 -46.80
N GLU A 267 -19.06 -38.81 -47.50
CA GLU A 267 -18.92 -38.79 -48.96
C GLU A 267 -17.66 -39.55 -49.42
N ASP A 268 -16.54 -39.37 -48.73
CA ASP A 268 -15.28 -40.08 -48.99
C ASP A 268 -15.43 -41.58 -48.72
N MET A 269 -16.11 -41.97 -47.64
CA MET A 269 -16.43 -43.37 -47.35
C MET A 269 -17.36 -43.99 -48.40
N GLN A 270 -18.33 -43.23 -48.92
CA GLN A 270 -19.24 -43.71 -49.96
C GLN A 270 -18.52 -43.87 -51.30
N SER A 271 -17.64 -42.93 -51.65
CA SER A 271 -16.73 -43.02 -52.80
C SER A 271 -15.79 -44.23 -52.68
N LEU A 272 -15.23 -44.43 -51.49
CA LEU A 272 -14.38 -45.58 -51.20
C LEU A 272 -15.16 -46.89 -51.30
N ALA A 273 -16.41 -46.95 -50.81
CA ALA A 273 -17.25 -48.15 -50.91
C ALA A 273 -17.58 -48.51 -52.36
N VAL A 274 -17.82 -47.52 -53.23
CA VAL A 274 -18.02 -47.74 -54.67
C VAL A 274 -16.73 -48.26 -55.31
N SER A 275 -15.58 -47.63 -55.02
CA SER A 275 -14.28 -48.07 -55.53
C SER A 275 -13.88 -49.46 -55.02
N LEU A 276 -14.20 -49.78 -53.77
CA LEU A 276 -13.94 -51.07 -53.14
C LEU A 276 -14.83 -52.16 -53.74
N SER A 277 -16.10 -51.88 -54.01
CA SER A 277 -17.00 -52.83 -54.68
C SER A 277 -16.52 -53.15 -56.10
N GLU A 278 -16.04 -52.15 -56.85
CA GLU A 278 -15.54 -52.32 -58.22
C GLU A 278 -14.20 -53.07 -58.27
N LYS A 279 -13.35 -52.85 -57.26
CA LYS A 279 -12.10 -53.62 -57.06
C LYS A 279 -12.34 -55.03 -56.51
N GLN A 280 -13.34 -55.23 -55.66
CA GLN A 280 -13.71 -56.55 -55.15
C GLN A 280 -14.27 -57.43 -56.27
N ASP A 281 -15.08 -56.91 -57.18
CA ASP A 281 -15.61 -57.70 -58.31
C ASP A 281 -14.49 -58.25 -59.21
N ARG A 282 -13.44 -57.45 -59.47
CA ARG A 282 -12.24 -57.89 -60.22
C ARG A 282 -11.26 -58.71 -59.39
N GLY A 283 -11.17 -58.43 -58.08
CA GLY A 283 -10.27 -59.09 -57.14
C GLY A 283 -10.75 -60.48 -56.71
N MET A 284 -12.06 -60.71 -56.60
CA MET A 284 -12.64 -61.97 -56.16
C MET A 284 -12.43 -63.11 -57.18
N GLU A 285 -12.35 -62.78 -58.48
CA GLU A 285 -12.04 -63.73 -59.55
C GLU A 285 -10.56 -64.17 -59.53
N MET A 286 -9.66 -63.28 -59.10
CA MET A 286 -8.23 -63.60 -58.93
C MET A 286 -7.89 -64.24 -57.57
N LEU A 287 -8.53 -63.80 -56.47
CA LEU A 287 -8.33 -64.32 -55.11
C LEU A 287 -8.63 -65.81 -55.01
N ALA A 288 -9.65 -66.31 -55.73
CA ALA A 288 -9.97 -67.73 -55.76
C ALA A 288 -8.84 -68.62 -56.32
N ARG A 289 -7.92 -68.06 -57.13
CA ARG A 289 -6.78 -68.79 -57.67
C ARG A 289 -5.50 -68.64 -56.83
N SER A 290 -5.24 -67.47 -56.24
CA SER A 290 -4.03 -67.24 -55.43
C SER A 290 -4.15 -67.64 -53.96
N PHE A 291 -5.36 -67.77 -53.39
CA PHE A 291 -5.56 -68.12 -51.97
C PHE A 291 -5.01 -69.50 -51.58
N ALA A 292 -4.88 -70.44 -52.52
CA ALA A 292 -4.37 -71.78 -52.24
C ALA A 292 -2.84 -71.83 -52.07
N ASP A 293 -2.09 -70.95 -52.75
CA ASP A 293 -0.62 -71.01 -52.74
C ASP A 293 -0.02 -70.15 -51.63
N GLU A 294 -0.54 -68.94 -51.38
CA GLU A 294 0.03 -68.00 -50.39
C GLU A 294 -0.19 -68.41 -48.91
N VAL A 295 -1.26 -69.15 -48.61
CA VAL A 295 -1.61 -69.57 -47.23
C VAL A 295 -0.56 -70.52 -46.63
N SER A 296 0.11 -71.31 -47.47
CA SER A 296 1.17 -72.23 -47.01
C SER A 296 2.47 -71.51 -46.67
N GLU A 297 2.75 -70.37 -47.32
CA GLU A 297 3.97 -69.61 -47.11
C GLU A 297 3.86 -68.64 -45.92
N ALA A 298 2.69 -68.01 -45.74
CA ALA A 298 2.43 -67.07 -44.64
C ALA A 298 2.41 -67.73 -43.25
N LEU A 299 1.93 -68.98 -43.13
CA LEU A 299 1.84 -69.70 -41.85
C LEU A 299 3.23 -69.99 -41.24
N SER A 300 4.25 -70.15 -42.08
CA SER A 300 5.63 -70.45 -41.68
C SER A 300 6.34 -69.23 -41.09
N ASN A 301 6.12 -68.05 -41.68
CA ASN A 301 6.79 -66.82 -41.27
C ASN A 301 6.16 -66.19 -40.02
N HIS A 302 4.84 -66.30 -39.83
CA HIS A 302 4.13 -65.67 -38.71
C HIS A 302 4.38 -66.34 -37.35
N MET A 303 4.67 -67.65 -37.34
CA MET A 303 5.04 -68.39 -36.11
C MET A 303 6.40 -67.98 -35.53
N ARG A 304 7.29 -67.40 -36.36
CA ARG A 304 8.60 -66.90 -35.90
C ARG A 304 8.48 -65.52 -35.26
N GLN A 305 7.61 -64.67 -35.79
CA GLN A 305 7.39 -63.29 -35.32
C GLN A 305 6.60 -63.24 -33.99
N LEU A 306 5.66 -64.17 -33.79
CA LEU A 306 4.89 -64.29 -32.55
C LEU A 306 5.78 -64.60 -31.33
N ASN A 307 6.92 -65.26 -31.53
CA ASN A 307 7.87 -65.60 -30.47
C ASN A 307 8.71 -64.39 -30.01
N ASP A 308 8.99 -63.44 -30.91
CA ASP A 308 9.73 -62.21 -30.59
C ASP A 308 8.83 -61.18 -29.88
N GLU A 309 7.55 -61.05 -30.28
CA GLU A 309 6.60 -60.14 -29.60
C GLU A 309 6.25 -60.59 -28.17
N LEU A 310 6.21 -61.90 -27.91
CA LEU A 310 6.00 -62.45 -26.56
C LEU A 310 7.16 -62.12 -25.59
N GLN A 311 8.40 -61.95 -26.08
CA GLN A 311 9.53 -61.46 -25.28
C GLN A 311 9.44 -59.94 -25.00
N GLY A 312 8.90 -59.17 -25.96
CA GLY A 312 8.61 -57.75 -25.78
C GLY A 312 7.56 -57.51 -24.66
N ILE A 313 6.52 -58.34 -24.61
CA ILE A 313 5.46 -58.26 -23.60
C ILE A 313 6.01 -58.51 -22.18
N GLN A 314 6.94 -59.45 -21.99
CA GLN A 314 7.56 -59.68 -20.68
C GLN A 314 8.39 -58.49 -20.18
N THR A 315 9.00 -57.75 -21.10
CA THR A 315 9.79 -56.54 -20.76
C THR A 315 8.90 -55.39 -20.34
N ILE A 316 7.77 -55.20 -21.03
CA ILE A 316 6.77 -54.18 -20.70
C ILE A 316 6.12 -54.49 -19.35
N VAL A 317 5.74 -55.73 -19.07
CA VAL A 317 5.16 -56.14 -17.78
C VAL A 317 6.14 -55.88 -16.62
N LYS A 318 7.43 -56.09 -16.83
CA LYS A 318 8.48 -55.81 -15.83
C LYS A 318 8.65 -54.30 -15.58
N GLN A 319 8.57 -53.48 -16.63
CA GLN A 319 8.58 -52.01 -16.49
C GLN A 319 7.32 -51.48 -15.80
N THR A 320 6.13 -52.02 -16.13
CA THR A 320 4.88 -51.62 -15.48
C THR A 320 4.88 -51.95 -13.99
N SER A 321 5.42 -53.10 -13.59
CA SER A 321 5.57 -53.43 -12.15
C SER A 321 6.46 -52.43 -11.42
N SER A 322 7.57 -52.02 -12.03
CA SER A 322 8.48 -51.00 -11.45
C SER A 322 7.81 -49.64 -11.29
N LEU A 323 6.98 -49.24 -12.25
CA LEU A 323 6.26 -47.96 -12.26
C LEU A 323 5.13 -47.93 -11.22
N VAL A 324 4.46 -49.07 -11.02
CA VAL A 324 3.46 -49.25 -9.96
C VAL A 324 4.13 -49.23 -8.58
N ASP A 325 5.27 -49.87 -8.40
CA ASP A 325 6.03 -49.83 -7.13
C ASP A 325 6.49 -48.40 -6.79
N GLU A 326 6.95 -47.64 -7.79
CA GLU A 326 7.35 -46.24 -7.63
C GLU A 326 6.16 -45.33 -7.31
N SER A 327 5.00 -45.59 -7.92
CA SER A 327 3.75 -44.88 -7.65
C SER A 327 3.19 -45.17 -6.24
N ILE A 328 3.27 -46.42 -5.79
CA ILE A 328 2.88 -46.81 -4.43
C ILE A 328 3.79 -46.13 -3.41
N ARG A 329 5.10 -46.09 -3.66
CA ARG A 329 6.05 -45.41 -2.78
C ARG A 329 5.82 -43.90 -2.69
N SER A 330 5.49 -43.27 -3.82
CA SER A 330 5.11 -41.85 -3.87
C SER A 330 3.78 -41.56 -3.15
N LEU A 331 2.80 -42.47 -3.25
CA LEU A 331 1.55 -42.38 -2.49
C LEU A 331 1.76 -42.52 -0.98
N ASP A 332 2.61 -43.44 -0.54
CA ASP A 332 2.95 -43.61 0.88
C ASP A 332 3.61 -42.35 1.45
N GLU A 333 4.56 -41.79 0.70
CA GLU A 333 5.24 -40.54 1.06
C GLU A 333 4.30 -39.32 1.05
N SER A 334 3.25 -39.36 0.21
CA SER A 334 2.19 -38.35 0.18
C SER A 334 1.24 -38.47 1.38
N VAL A 335 0.89 -39.70 1.78
CA VAL A 335 0.07 -39.97 2.98
C VAL A 335 0.77 -39.48 4.24
N ASP A 336 2.06 -39.78 4.40
CA ASP A 336 2.88 -39.30 5.53
C ASP A 336 2.93 -37.77 5.57
N ARG A 337 3.11 -37.11 4.42
CA ARG A 337 3.08 -35.64 4.31
C ARG A 337 1.73 -35.07 4.70
N ASN A 338 0.64 -35.73 4.31
CA ASN A 338 -0.72 -35.28 4.58
C ASN A 338 -1.06 -35.42 6.07
N GLU A 339 -0.58 -36.48 6.73
CA GLU A 339 -0.71 -36.66 8.18
C GLU A 339 0.07 -35.59 8.96
N ALA A 340 1.29 -35.26 8.52
CA ALA A 340 2.08 -34.17 9.09
C ALA A 340 1.36 -32.82 8.97
N ILE A 341 0.83 -32.49 7.79
CA ILE A 341 0.06 -31.25 7.55
C ILE A 341 -1.21 -31.22 8.43
N ASN A 342 -1.92 -32.35 8.58
CA ASN A 342 -3.12 -32.40 9.42
C ASN A 342 -2.80 -32.14 10.90
N ASN A 343 -1.66 -32.66 11.37
CA ASN A 343 -1.17 -32.42 12.72
C ASN A 343 -0.74 -30.94 12.91
N ASP A 344 -0.06 -30.35 11.93
CA ASP A 344 0.32 -28.93 11.97
C ASP A 344 -0.92 -28.01 11.98
N VAL A 345 -1.95 -28.33 11.20
CA VAL A 345 -3.24 -27.61 11.20
C VAL A 345 -3.93 -27.72 12.55
N ARG A 346 -3.92 -28.90 13.18
CA ARG A 346 -4.48 -29.07 14.54
C ARG A 346 -3.73 -28.25 15.58
N GLU A 347 -2.40 -28.21 15.51
CA GLU A 347 -1.61 -27.42 16.44
C GLU A 347 -1.81 -25.92 16.19
N ALA A 348 -1.90 -25.48 14.94
CA ALA A 348 -2.24 -24.10 14.60
C ALA A 348 -3.61 -23.69 15.16
N VAL A 349 -4.62 -24.55 15.03
CA VAL A 349 -5.96 -24.32 15.64
C VAL A 349 -5.87 -24.28 17.17
N ARG A 350 -5.03 -25.12 17.79
CA ARG A 350 -4.81 -25.13 19.25
C ARG A 350 -4.14 -23.85 19.73
N VAL A 351 -3.09 -23.39 19.05
CA VAL A 351 -2.40 -22.13 19.33
C VAL A 351 -3.34 -20.94 19.13
N MET A 352 -4.17 -20.97 18.09
CA MET A 352 -5.17 -19.93 17.84
C MET A 352 -6.28 -19.89 18.91
N ALA A 353 -6.66 -21.06 19.45
CA ALA A 353 -7.59 -21.14 20.57
C ALA A 353 -6.97 -20.62 21.89
N LEU A 354 -5.68 -20.89 22.13
CA LEU A 354 -4.94 -20.33 23.27
C LEU A 354 -4.81 -18.80 23.14
N ALA A 355 -4.40 -18.30 21.97
CA ALA A 355 -4.29 -16.86 21.71
C ALA A 355 -5.64 -16.14 21.86
N LYS A 356 -6.75 -16.76 21.44
CA LYS A 356 -8.10 -16.20 21.67
C LYS A 356 -8.42 -16.08 23.17
N ASN A 357 -7.99 -17.04 23.98
CA ASN A 357 -8.22 -17.01 25.41
C ASN A 357 -7.35 -15.94 26.09
N ASP A 358 -6.09 -15.80 25.67
CA ASP A 358 -5.20 -14.74 26.15
C ASP A 358 -5.74 -13.35 25.78
N ILE A 359 -6.28 -13.16 24.56
CA ILE A 359 -6.95 -11.91 24.16
C ILE A 359 -8.19 -11.63 25.02
N ALA A 360 -8.95 -12.66 25.40
CA ALA A 360 -10.11 -12.49 26.27
C ALA A 360 -9.68 -12.05 27.68
N ASP A 361 -8.62 -12.64 28.23
CA ASP A 361 -8.03 -12.25 29.52
C ASP A 361 -7.43 -10.84 29.46
N GLU A 362 -6.77 -10.46 28.36
CA GLU A 362 -6.29 -9.10 28.13
C GLU A 362 -7.44 -8.09 28.01
N MET A 363 -8.57 -8.45 27.37
CA MET A 363 -9.75 -7.58 27.31
C MET A 363 -10.38 -7.36 28.69
N VAL A 364 -10.38 -8.38 29.55
CA VAL A 364 -10.83 -8.23 30.96
C VAL A 364 -9.89 -7.29 31.71
N SER A 365 -8.57 -7.47 31.56
CA SER A 365 -7.57 -6.57 32.16
C SER A 365 -7.67 -5.13 31.64
N LEU A 366 -7.92 -4.94 30.35
CA LEU A 366 -8.14 -3.64 29.73
C LEU A 366 -9.42 -2.97 30.28
N SER A 367 -10.50 -3.74 30.46
CA SER A 367 -11.73 -3.26 31.08
C SER A 367 -11.50 -2.79 32.51
N ASP A 368 -10.73 -3.54 33.31
CA ASP A 368 -10.36 -3.15 34.66
C ASP A 368 -9.46 -1.90 34.67
N ASN A 369 -8.51 -1.79 33.75
CA ASN A 369 -7.68 -0.60 33.58
C ASN A 369 -8.51 0.64 33.18
N LEU A 370 -9.49 0.48 32.28
CA LEU A 370 -10.42 1.56 31.92
C LEU A 370 -11.28 1.98 33.11
N LYS A 371 -11.68 1.04 33.97
CA LYS A 371 -12.40 1.33 35.22
C LYS A 371 -11.52 2.09 36.22
N ILE A 372 -10.23 1.75 36.30
CA ILE A 372 -9.23 2.48 37.11
C ILE A 372 -9.03 3.89 36.54
N ILE A 373 -8.95 4.06 35.22
CA ILE A 373 -8.87 5.37 34.56
C ILE A 373 -10.13 6.19 34.84
N GLY A 374 -11.32 5.59 34.74
CA GLY A 374 -12.57 6.26 35.09
C GLY A 374 -12.59 6.75 36.53
N ALA A 375 -12.19 5.89 37.47
CA ALA A 375 -12.06 6.26 38.88
C ALA A 375 -10.97 7.31 39.13
N SER A 376 -9.88 7.29 38.35
CA SER A 376 -8.82 8.30 38.40
C SER A 376 -9.27 9.63 37.83
N THR A 377 -10.07 9.63 36.77
CA THR A 377 -10.70 10.82 36.18
C THR A 377 -11.71 11.43 37.15
N ASP A 378 -12.54 10.62 37.81
CA ASP A 378 -13.46 11.10 38.86
C ASP A 378 -12.69 11.71 40.04
N ARG A 379 -11.56 11.10 40.43
CA ARG A 379 -10.66 11.68 41.45
C ARG A 379 -9.96 12.93 40.96
N MET A 380 -9.61 13.03 39.68
CA MET A 380 -9.01 14.21 39.07
C MET A 380 -10.01 15.36 38.98
N THR A 381 -11.28 15.08 38.66
CA THR A 381 -12.39 16.04 38.74
C THR A 381 -12.65 16.48 40.19
N ALA A 382 -12.58 15.56 41.16
CA ALA A 382 -12.66 15.89 42.58
C ALA A 382 -11.43 16.69 43.09
N LEU A 383 -10.24 16.45 42.53
CA LEU A 383 -9.00 17.19 42.80
C LEU A 383 -9.03 18.61 42.20
N TYR A 384 -9.62 18.80 41.02
CA TYR A 384 -9.87 20.13 40.47
C TYR A 384 -10.90 20.94 41.28
N ALA A 385 -11.73 20.26 42.07
CA ALA A 385 -12.75 20.89 42.93
C ALA A 385 -12.25 21.22 44.35
N GLY A 386 -11.03 20.82 44.75
CA GLY A 386 -10.50 21.09 46.09
C GLY A 386 -8.97 21.09 46.13
N GLU A 387 -8.39 22.27 46.27
CA GLU A 387 -6.94 22.48 46.38
C GLU A 387 -6.44 22.47 47.84
N GLU A 388 -5.15 22.14 47.99
CA GLU A 388 -4.30 22.14 49.20
C GLU A 388 -4.48 20.97 50.21
N THR A 389 -3.76 19.86 49.98
CA THR A 389 -2.81 19.22 50.94
C THR A 389 -2.41 17.79 50.53
N ASP A 390 -1.62 17.58 49.46
CA ASP A 390 -0.93 16.27 49.30
C ASP A 390 0.22 16.22 48.28
N LEU A 391 0.97 17.32 48.08
CA LEU A 391 2.04 17.39 47.08
C LEU A 391 3.12 16.29 47.29
N ALA A 392 3.37 15.90 48.54
CA ALA A 392 4.33 14.84 48.87
C ALA A 392 3.84 13.43 48.50
N LYS A 393 2.55 13.12 48.66
CA LYS A 393 1.98 11.85 48.14
C LYS A 393 1.91 11.85 46.62
N HIS A 394 1.70 13.02 46.01
CA HIS A 394 1.66 13.15 44.55
C HIS A 394 3.03 12.84 43.90
N ILE A 395 4.13 13.32 44.48
CA ILE A 395 5.49 12.99 44.02
C ILE A 395 5.76 11.48 44.19
N HIS A 396 5.34 10.89 45.30
CA HIS A 396 5.59 9.48 45.54
C HIS A 396 4.77 8.57 44.60
N HIS A 397 3.53 8.98 44.29
CA HIS A 397 2.66 8.28 43.35
C HIS A 397 3.16 8.42 41.90
N MET A 398 3.61 9.60 41.48
CA MET A 398 4.22 9.78 40.16
C MET A 398 5.53 8.99 40.03
N ALA A 399 6.35 8.90 41.08
CA ALA A 399 7.57 8.11 41.06
C ALA A 399 7.28 6.61 40.89
N GLU A 400 6.24 6.10 41.57
CA GLU A 400 5.84 4.70 41.44
C GLU A 400 5.19 4.40 40.08
N GLN A 401 4.39 5.34 39.54
CA GLN A 401 3.86 5.23 38.19
C GLN A 401 4.97 5.27 37.13
N LEU A 402 5.97 6.15 37.27
CA LEU A 402 7.13 6.17 36.36
C LEU A 402 7.93 4.88 36.43
N ARG A 403 8.08 4.28 37.62
CA ARG A 403 8.76 2.97 37.79
C ARG A 403 8.00 1.85 37.08
N LEU A 404 6.67 1.79 37.27
CA LEU A 404 5.81 0.81 36.60
C LEU A 404 5.80 1.00 35.08
N TYR A 405 5.75 2.25 34.60
CA TYR A 405 5.86 2.53 33.17
C TYR A 405 7.22 2.14 32.62
N THR A 406 8.31 2.41 33.34
CA THR A 406 9.66 2.02 32.90
C THR A 406 9.80 0.50 32.82
N GLU A 407 9.26 -0.25 33.79
CA GLU A 407 9.27 -1.71 33.76
C GLU A 407 8.43 -2.30 32.62
N THR A 408 7.29 -1.66 32.32
CA THR A 408 6.43 -2.07 31.19
C THR A 408 7.10 -1.75 29.86
N LEU A 409 7.79 -0.62 29.77
CA LEU A 409 8.51 -0.18 28.57
C LEU A 409 9.74 -1.07 28.33
N ASP A 410 10.44 -1.51 29.37
CA ASP A 410 11.56 -2.44 29.28
C ASP A 410 11.13 -3.85 28.83
N LYS A 411 9.99 -4.33 29.34
CA LYS A 411 9.36 -5.57 28.85
C LYS A 411 8.94 -5.44 27.38
N GLY A 412 8.32 -4.31 27.02
CA GLY A 412 7.92 -4.04 25.64
C GLY A 412 9.10 -3.92 24.67
N ILE A 413 10.21 -3.32 25.07
CA ILE A 413 11.45 -3.26 24.28
C ILE A 413 12.05 -4.65 24.09
N THR A 414 12.06 -5.46 25.15
CA THR A 414 12.60 -6.83 25.09
C THR A 414 11.75 -7.74 24.19
N GLU A 415 10.43 -7.60 24.27
CA GLU A 415 9.49 -8.33 23.42
C GLU A 415 9.61 -7.89 21.95
N ASN A 416 9.69 -6.57 21.70
CA ASN A 416 9.92 -6.03 20.36
C ASN A 416 11.25 -6.48 19.77
N ALA A 417 12.32 -6.56 20.58
CA ALA A 417 13.61 -7.08 20.12
C ALA A 417 13.54 -8.56 19.73
N ARG A 418 12.77 -9.38 20.47
CA ARG A 418 12.50 -10.78 20.11
C ARG A 418 11.71 -10.91 18.82
N VAL A 419 10.63 -10.14 18.67
CA VAL A 419 9.80 -10.14 17.47
C VAL A 419 10.60 -9.67 16.25
N PHE A 420 11.41 -8.63 16.40
CA PHE A 420 12.31 -8.17 15.33
C PHE A 420 13.32 -9.24 14.93
N SER A 421 13.94 -9.94 15.88
CA SER A 421 14.87 -11.04 15.60
C SER A 421 14.19 -12.16 14.83
N ALA A 422 12.98 -12.56 15.26
CA ALA A 422 12.19 -13.58 14.59
C ALA A 422 11.78 -13.15 13.16
N SER A 423 11.47 -11.86 12.97
CA SER A 423 11.17 -11.30 11.64
C SER A 423 12.39 -11.28 10.72
N CYS A 424 13.58 -11.00 11.25
CA CYS A 424 14.84 -11.08 10.50
C CYS A 424 15.17 -12.52 10.09
N ASP A 425 15.01 -13.48 11.01
CA ASP A 425 15.22 -14.91 10.71
C ASP A 425 14.22 -15.43 9.69
N PHE A 426 12.96 -15.02 9.80
CA PHE A 426 11.91 -15.34 8.83
C PHE A 426 12.22 -14.73 7.44
N SER A 427 12.64 -13.47 7.38
CA SER A 427 13.01 -12.80 6.12
C SER A 427 14.24 -13.44 5.47
N SER A 428 15.24 -13.84 6.26
CA SER A 428 16.41 -14.58 5.77
C SER A 428 16.00 -15.94 5.18
N THR A 429 15.11 -16.65 5.87
CA THR A 429 14.59 -17.95 5.41
C THR A 429 13.76 -17.81 4.13
N GLN A 430 12.88 -16.81 4.07
CA GLN A 430 12.08 -16.50 2.88
C GLN A 430 12.94 -16.13 1.67
N THR A 431 14.02 -15.38 1.87
CA THR A 431 14.97 -15.04 0.78
C THR A 431 15.71 -16.26 0.27
N ARG A 432 16.08 -17.17 1.18
CA ARG A 432 16.73 -18.45 0.83
C ARG A 432 15.78 -19.36 0.06
N ASP A 433 14.53 -19.48 0.51
CA ASP A 433 13.54 -20.34 -0.13
C ASP A 433 13.12 -19.78 -1.51
N ALA A 434 13.04 -18.46 -1.67
CA ALA A 434 12.84 -17.82 -2.98
C ALA A 434 13.98 -18.11 -3.96
N ALA A 435 15.23 -18.12 -3.49
CA ALA A 435 16.39 -18.48 -4.32
C ALA A 435 16.35 -19.95 -4.76
N VAL A 436 15.96 -20.87 -3.86
CA VAL A 436 15.79 -22.30 -4.19
C VAL A 436 14.68 -22.49 -5.23
N ILE A 437 13.53 -21.83 -5.07
CA ILE A 437 12.42 -21.90 -6.04
C ILE A 437 12.85 -21.35 -7.40
N GLN A 438 13.64 -20.27 -7.44
CA GLN A 438 14.14 -19.70 -8.69
C GLN A 438 15.13 -20.66 -9.40
N GLU A 439 15.96 -21.37 -8.64
CA GLU A 439 16.86 -22.38 -9.17
C GLU A 439 16.10 -23.62 -9.69
N GLU A 440 15.08 -24.07 -8.95
CA GLU A 440 14.17 -25.15 -9.36
C GLU A 440 13.44 -24.81 -10.68
N LEU A 441 12.86 -23.61 -10.78
CA LEU A 441 12.20 -23.12 -12.00
C LEU A 441 13.17 -23.03 -13.18
N SER A 442 14.39 -22.55 -12.95
CA SER A 442 15.43 -22.48 -13.98
C SER A 442 15.86 -23.87 -14.47
N SER A 443 15.88 -24.86 -13.58
CA SER A 443 16.14 -26.26 -13.92
C SER A 443 14.98 -26.85 -14.75
N GLN A 444 13.74 -26.60 -14.36
CA GLN A 444 12.55 -27.07 -15.09
C GLN A 444 12.46 -26.47 -16.50
N ILE A 445 12.80 -25.19 -16.69
CA ILE A 445 12.89 -24.56 -18.01
C ILE A 445 13.92 -25.27 -18.90
N LYS A 446 15.10 -25.61 -18.36
CA LYS A 446 16.12 -26.37 -19.13
C LYS A 446 15.66 -27.78 -19.49
N VAL A 447 14.87 -28.43 -18.64
CA VAL A 447 14.28 -29.74 -18.96
C VAL A 447 13.25 -29.61 -20.07
N LEU A 448 12.40 -28.58 -20.04
CA LEU A 448 11.43 -28.29 -21.11
C LEU A 448 12.11 -27.95 -22.44
N GLU A 449 13.21 -27.18 -22.43
CA GLU A 449 14.01 -26.91 -23.63
C GLU A 449 14.60 -28.20 -24.23
N LYS A 450 15.13 -29.09 -23.39
CA LYS A 450 15.62 -30.41 -23.83
C LYS A 450 14.50 -31.28 -24.40
N LEU A 451 13.31 -31.25 -23.78
CA LEU A 451 12.15 -32.00 -24.27
C LEU A 451 11.69 -31.46 -25.63
N SER A 452 11.63 -30.13 -25.79
CA SER A 452 11.29 -29.48 -27.05
C SER A 452 12.28 -29.85 -28.16
N ALA A 453 13.59 -29.79 -27.87
CA ALA A 453 14.63 -30.19 -28.83
C ALA A 453 14.54 -31.69 -29.20
N ALA A 454 14.20 -32.57 -28.25
CA ALA A 454 14.01 -33.98 -28.52
C ALA A 454 12.77 -34.26 -29.38
N ILE A 455 11.66 -33.54 -29.14
CA ILE A 455 10.44 -33.64 -29.95
C ILE A 455 10.70 -33.15 -31.38
N GLU A 456 11.39 -32.03 -31.53
CA GLU A 456 11.77 -31.49 -32.85
C GLU A 456 12.65 -32.48 -33.61
N SER A 457 13.72 -32.98 -32.96
CA SER A 457 14.60 -33.98 -33.57
C SER A 457 13.89 -35.28 -33.93
N ASN A 458 12.99 -35.78 -33.07
CA ASN A 458 12.22 -37.00 -33.36
C ASN A 458 11.23 -36.77 -34.51
N THR A 459 10.63 -35.60 -34.61
CA THR A 459 9.69 -35.26 -35.68
C THR A 459 10.43 -35.15 -37.01
N THR A 460 11.60 -34.51 -37.04
CA THR A 460 12.45 -34.43 -38.24
C THR A 460 12.92 -35.81 -38.68
N ASN A 461 13.44 -36.62 -37.75
CA ASN A 461 13.89 -37.98 -38.07
C ASN A 461 12.74 -38.87 -38.55
N PHE A 462 11.58 -38.84 -37.88
CA PHE A 462 10.41 -39.61 -38.29
C PHE A 462 9.92 -39.21 -39.68
N THR A 463 9.88 -37.90 -39.98
CA THR A 463 9.48 -37.40 -41.29
C THR A 463 10.45 -37.83 -42.37
N GLN A 464 11.76 -37.76 -42.09
CA GLN A 464 12.79 -38.15 -43.03
C GLN A 464 12.83 -39.67 -43.25
N GLU A 465 12.81 -40.48 -42.19
CA GLU A 465 12.75 -41.94 -42.31
C GLU A 465 11.45 -42.42 -42.97
N SER A 466 10.31 -41.79 -42.67
CA SER A 466 9.04 -42.12 -43.34
C SER A 466 9.10 -41.76 -44.82
N SER A 467 9.69 -40.62 -45.18
CA SER A 467 9.84 -40.23 -46.58
C SER A 467 10.80 -41.15 -47.32
N ASP A 468 11.94 -41.48 -46.73
CA ASP A 468 12.94 -42.40 -47.31
C ASP A 468 12.35 -43.81 -47.47
N TYR A 469 11.55 -44.27 -46.49
CA TYR A 469 10.86 -45.56 -46.57
C TYR A 469 9.83 -45.59 -47.70
N VAL A 470 9.04 -44.52 -47.86
CA VAL A 470 8.07 -44.40 -48.97
C VAL A 470 8.77 -44.36 -50.32
N VAL A 471 9.84 -43.56 -50.47
CA VAL A 471 10.62 -43.49 -51.72
C VAL A 471 11.21 -44.85 -52.06
N LYS A 472 11.83 -45.52 -51.10
CA LYS A 472 12.42 -46.85 -51.29
C LYS A 472 11.37 -47.91 -51.66
N THR A 473 10.19 -47.83 -51.04
CA THR A 473 9.07 -48.73 -51.37
C THR A 473 8.56 -48.48 -52.79
N LEU A 474 8.45 -47.21 -53.22
CA LEU A 474 8.07 -46.86 -54.58
C LEU A 474 9.12 -47.27 -55.61
N GLU A 475 10.41 -47.07 -55.35
CA GLU A 475 11.50 -47.55 -56.21
C GLU A 475 11.51 -49.07 -56.34
N GLN A 476 11.25 -49.78 -55.24
CA GLN A 476 11.16 -51.24 -55.25
C GLN A 476 9.92 -51.72 -56.01
N PHE A 477 8.78 -51.02 -55.89
CA PHE A 477 7.61 -51.29 -56.72
C PHE A 477 7.91 -51.05 -58.19
N ASP A 478 8.49 -49.92 -58.56
CA ASP A 478 8.84 -49.59 -59.96
C ASP A 478 9.81 -50.61 -60.55
N SER A 479 10.85 -51.00 -59.80
CA SER A 479 11.79 -52.04 -60.22
C SER A 479 11.08 -53.39 -60.43
N SER A 480 10.18 -53.76 -59.51
CA SER A 480 9.43 -55.02 -59.61
C SER A 480 8.43 -54.99 -60.77
N LEU A 481 7.80 -53.84 -61.01
CA LEU A 481 6.88 -53.63 -62.13
C LEU A 481 7.62 -53.68 -63.47
N ALA A 482 8.81 -53.06 -63.55
CA ALA A 482 9.67 -53.11 -64.73
C ALA A 482 10.14 -54.55 -65.03
N GLU A 483 10.54 -55.31 -64.00
CA GLU A 483 10.91 -56.73 -64.15
C GLU A 483 9.73 -57.58 -64.63
N VAL A 484 8.53 -57.36 -64.07
CA VAL A 484 7.31 -58.05 -64.51
C VAL A 484 6.98 -57.71 -65.96
N VAL A 485 7.10 -56.44 -66.36
CA VAL A 485 6.88 -56.00 -67.74
C VAL A 485 7.93 -56.61 -68.69
N GLU A 486 9.20 -56.68 -68.28
CA GLU A 486 10.27 -57.31 -69.06
C GLU A 486 10.00 -58.80 -69.26
N ARG A 487 9.65 -59.53 -68.18
CA ARG A 487 9.26 -60.96 -68.27
C ARG A 487 8.03 -61.17 -69.15
N LEU A 488 7.02 -60.30 -69.06
CA LEU A 488 5.84 -60.36 -69.91
C LEU A 488 6.20 -60.11 -71.38
N THR A 489 7.11 -59.19 -71.67
CA THR A 489 7.57 -58.89 -73.03
C THR A 489 8.36 -60.05 -73.60
N PHE A 490 9.23 -60.67 -72.80
CA PHE A 490 10.00 -61.85 -73.20
C PHE A 490 9.08 -63.05 -73.47
N THR A 491 8.10 -63.27 -72.58
CA THR A 491 7.10 -64.34 -72.75
C THR A 491 6.21 -64.08 -73.96
N ALA A 492 5.81 -62.83 -74.23
CA ALA A 492 5.05 -62.48 -75.41
C ALA A 492 5.86 -62.66 -76.71
N ALA A 493 7.16 -62.36 -76.69
CA ALA A 493 8.07 -62.62 -77.81
C ALA A 493 8.25 -64.12 -78.05
N GLU A 494 8.38 -64.92 -76.98
CA GLU A 494 8.50 -66.38 -77.06
C GLU A 494 7.20 -67.04 -77.56
N ILE A 495 6.03 -66.57 -77.08
CA ILE A 495 4.72 -67.00 -77.62
C ILE A 495 4.60 -66.61 -79.09
N ARG A 496 5.02 -65.40 -79.47
CA ARG A 496 4.99 -64.95 -80.87
C ARG A 496 5.91 -65.80 -81.75
N ASP A 497 7.13 -66.09 -81.32
CA ASP A 497 8.06 -66.96 -82.04
C ASP A 497 7.51 -68.39 -82.15
N ALA A 498 6.90 -68.93 -81.08
CA ALA A 498 6.23 -70.22 -81.11
C ALA A 498 5.04 -70.22 -82.10
N VAL A 499 4.28 -69.12 -82.15
CA VAL A 499 3.15 -68.94 -83.08
C VAL A 499 3.63 -68.76 -84.53
N ASP A 500 4.72 -68.04 -84.78
CA ASP A 500 5.33 -67.91 -86.11
C ASP A 500 6.01 -69.21 -86.57
N ALA A 501 6.39 -70.10 -85.63
CA ALA A 501 6.87 -71.46 -85.91
C ALA A 501 5.76 -72.49 -86.15
N LEU A 502 4.50 -72.20 -85.78
CA LEU A 502 3.35 -73.11 -86.01
C LEU A 502 3.06 -73.36 -87.51
N PRO A 503 3.06 -72.37 -88.43
CA PRO A 503 2.81 -72.61 -89.86
C PRO A 503 3.76 -73.61 -90.54
N PRO A 504 5.10 -73.56 -90.36
CA PRO A 504 5.99 -74.59 -90.90
C PRO A 504 5.82 -75.96 -90.22
N ALA A 505 5.48 -76.01 -88.93
CA ALA A 505 5.19 -77.27 -88.23
C ALA A 505 3.87 -77.91 -88.71
N ILE A 506 2.81 -77.12 -88.90
CA ILE A 506 1.51 -77.57 -89.42
C ILE A 506 1.65 -78.06 -90.86
N ARG A 507 2.43 -77.37 -91.72
CA ARG A 507 2.73 -77.85 -93.09
C ARG A 507 3.47 -79.20 -93.14
N ARG A 508 4.27 -79.54 -92.12
CA ARG A 508 4.90 -80.87 -92.01
C ARG A 508 3.91 -81.96 -91.58
N VAL A 509 2.86 -81.61 -90.83
CA VAL A 509 1.86 -82.57 -90.32
C VAL A 509 0.72 -82.80 -91.32
N THR A 510 0.33 -81.81 -92.13
CA THR A 510 -0.75 -81.95 -93.14
C THR A 510 -0.29 -82.43 -94.52
N GLY A 511 1.02 -82.48 -94.80
CA GLY A 511 1.57 -83.03 -96.05
C GLY A 511 1.87 -84.54 -96.03
N GLY A 512 1.62 -85.23 -94.91
CA GLY A 512 2.03 -86.64 -94.70
C GLY A 512 0.92 -87.68 -94.77
N ARG A 513 -0.28 -87.34 -95.28
CA ARG A 513 -1.44 -88.24 -95.27
C ARG A 513 -2.11 -88.31 -96.65
N ASP A 514 -1.31 -88.62 -97.66
CA ASP A 514 -1.72 -89.15 -98.98
C ASP A 514 -0.62 -90.09 -99.48
N SER A 515 -0.60 -91.33 -98.97
CA SER A 515 -0.05 -92.55 -99.60
C SER A 515 -0.13 -93.72 -98.62
N GLY A 516 -1.10 -94.61 -98.85
CA GLY A 516 -1.33 -95.83 -98.08
C GLY A 516 -2.76 -96.31 -98.22
#